data_AF-A0A501XQQ6-F1
#
_entry.id   AF-A0A501XQQ6-F1
#
_cell.length_a   1.000
_cell.length_b   1.000
_cell.length_c   1.000
_cell.angle_alpha   90.00
_cell.angle_beta   90.00
_cell.angle_gamma   90.00
#
_symmetry.space_group_name_H-M   'P 1'
#
loop_
_entity.id
_entity.type
_entity.pdbx_description
1 polymer ?
#
loop_
_entity_poly.entity_id
_entity_poly.type
_entity_poly.pdbx_seq_one_letter_code
_entity_poly.pdbx_strand_id
1 'polypeptide(L)'
;MKTYIRAALCAAAVGVATSPALAAGDASAGLQAMRELNLIVFGNVHANGQEVEGKSFIGGDLTGGGTNWGIGNGSQGAAVSDWRTLTVNGNNSNSG
;
A
#
# COMPACT_ATOMS: atom_id res chain seq x y z
N MET A 1 -65.30 20.93 -17.42
CA MET A 1 -64.18 20.08 -17.88
C MET A 1 -62.91 20.91 -17.94
N LYS A 2 -61.94 20.65 -17.05
CA LYS A 2 -60.48 20.83 -17.21
C LYS A 2 -59.78 20.51 -15.88
N THR A 3 -59.65 19.21 -15.68
CA THR A 3 -58.55 18.42 -15.10
C THR A 3 -57.67 19.03 -14.01
N TYR A 4 -57.80 18.44 -12.83
CA TYR A 4 -56.89 18.45 -11.67
C TYR A 4 -55.52 17.86 -12.03
N ILE A 5 -54.47 18.19 -11.28
CA ILE A 5 -53.60 17.21 -10.60
C ILE A 5 -52.54 18.00 -9.84
N ARG A 6 -52.75 18.10 -8.52
CA ARG A 6 -51.70 18.29 -7.54
C ARG A 6 -51.05 16.92 -7.38
N ALA A 7 -49.77 16.77 -7.72
CA ALA A 7 -49.00 15.61 -7.32
C ALA A 7 -47.58 16.09 -6.98
N ALA A 8 -47.33 16.16 -5.67
CA ALA A 8 -46.04 16.43 -5.09
C ALA A 8 -45.04 15.35 -5.52
N LEU A 9 -43.94 15.76 -6.16
CA LEU A 9 -42.80 14.90 -6.42
C LEU A 9 -41.89 14.92 -5.18
N CYS A 10 -42.18 14.05 -4.22
CA CYS A 10 -41.25 13.66 -3.16
C CYS A 10 -40.62 12.31 -3.53
N ALA A 11 -39.35 12.17 -3.14
CA ALA A 11 -38.50 10.97 -3.21
C ALA A 11 -37.92 10.65 -4.61
N ALA A 12 -36.64 10.34 -4.79
CA ALA A 12 -35.67 9.81 -3.84
C ALA A 12 -34.27 10.38 -4.12
N ALA A 13 -33.69 11.11 -3.16
CA ALA A 13 -32.25 11.16 -3.05
C ALA A 13 -31.81 9.83 -2.44
N VAL A 14 -31.54 8.83 -3.29
CA VAL A 14 -30.78 7.65 -2.89
C VAL A 14 -29.38 8.17 -2.60
N GLY A 15 -29.15 8.55 -1.35
CA GLY A 15 -27.82 8.80 -0.83
C GLY A 15 -27.03 7.52 -1.06
N VAL A 16 -26.08 7.58 -1.98
CA VAL A 16 -25.06 6.56 -2.14
C VAL A 16 -24.39 6.45 -0.79
N ALA A 17 -24.76 5.42 -0.03
CA ALA A 17 -24.02 5.03 1.15
C ALA A 17 -22.61 4.71 0.65
N THR A 18 -21.69 5.65 0.84
CA THR A 18 -20.26 5.45 0.65
C THR A 18 -19.83 4.47 1.74
N SER A 19 -20.07 3.19 1.49
CA SER A 19 -19.68 2.11 2.38
C SER A 19 -18.16 2.12 2.48
N PRO A 20 -17.55 2.43 3.64
CA PRO A 20 -16.10 2.29 3.83
C PRO A 20 -15.64 0.83 3.74
N ALA A 21 -16.58 -0.12 3.68
CA ALA A 21 -16.32 -1.56 3.59
C ALA A 21 -15.61 -1.99 2.31
N LEU A 22 -15.64 -1.21 1.22
CA LEU A 22 -14.85 -1.49 0.00
C LEU A 22 -13.36 -1.12 0.15
N ALA A 23 -12.97 -0.47 1.24
CA ALA A 23 -11.58 -0.19 1.58
C ALA A 23 -11.01 -1.15 2.64
N ALA A 24 -11.74 -2.22 3.00
CA ALA A 24 -11.20 -3.28 3.84
C ALA A 24 -10.23 -4.11 2.98
N GLY A 25 -8.96 -3.72 2.96
CA GLY A 25 -7.90 -4.45 2.27
C GLY A 25 -7.78 -5.90 2.76
N ASP A 26 -7.19 -6.76 1.93
CA ASP A 26 -7.02 -8.18 2.23
C ASP A 26 -6.07 -8.38 3.42
N ALA A 27 -6.63 -8.55 4.62
CA ALA A 27 -5.85 -8.76 5.85
C ALA A 27 -4.94 -10.00 5.76
N SER A 28 -5.34 -11.01 5.00
CA SER A 28 -4.52 -12.20 4.71
C SER A 28 -3.27 -11.84 3.90
N ALA A 29 -3.41 -10.97 2.89
CA ALA A 29 -2.30 -10.49 2.08
C ALA A 29 -1.34 -9.62 2.91
N GLY A 30 -1.88 -8.76 3.79
CA GLY A 30 -1.07 -8.00 4.75
C GLY A 30 -0.28 -8.89 5.70
N LEU A 31 -0.90 -9.95 6.23
CA LEU A 31 -0.23 -10.90 7.10
C LEU A 31 0.83 -11.73 6.35
N GLN A 32 0.59 -12.06 5.07
CA GLN A 32 1.60 -12.69 4.22
C GLN A 32 2.79 -11.75 4.02
N ALA A 33 2.55 -10.48 3.69
CA ALA A 33 3.59 -9.48 3.52
C ALA A 33 4.45 -9.31 4.79
N MET A 34 3.84 -9.33 5.98
CA MET A 34 4.57 -9.29 7.26
C MET A 34 5.45 -10.51 7.54
N ARG A 35 5.21 -11.64 6.89
CA ARG A 35 6.07 -12.84 7.00
C ARG A 35 7.23 -12.83 6.01
N GLU A 36 7.07 -12.11 4.91
CA GLU A 36 7.99 -12.15 3.78
C GLU A 36 8.92 -10.94 3.70
N LEU A 37 8.46 -9.79 4.17
CA LEU A 37 9.19 -8.54 4.13
C LEU A 37 9.85 -8.29 5.49
N ASN A 38 11.13 -7.95 5.47
CA ASN A 38 11.91 -7.53 6.63
C ASN A 38 11.59 -6.09 7.02
N LEU A 39 11.26 -5.25 6.03
CA LEU A 39 10.91 -3.86 6.23
C LEU A 39 9.66 -3.50 5.42
N ILE A 40 8.70 -2.89 6.10
CA ILE A 40 7.48 -2.37 5.50
C ILE A 40 7.31 -0.93 5.97
N VAL A 41 7.35 0.00 5.03
CA VAL A 41 7.10 1.42 5.30
C VAL A 41 5.96 1.86 4.40
N PHE A 42 4.86 2.33 4.99
CA PHE A 42 3.70 2.79 4.20
C PHE A 42 3.84 4.22 3.68
N GLY A 43 4.86 4.96 4.15
CA GLY A 43 5.16 6.33 3.74
C GLY A 43 6.52 6.45 3.06
N ASN A 44 7.14 7.61 3.22
CA ASN A 44 8.43 7.93 2.62
C ASN A 44 9.59 7.43 3.48
N VAL A 45 10.69 7.06 2.83
CA VAL A 45 11.96 6.70 3.46
C VAL A 45 13.05 7.67 3.03
N HIS A 46 13.86 8.09 3.99
CA HIS A 46 15.06 8.87 3.75
C HIS A 46 16.30 8.06 4.19
N ALA A 47 16.96 7.41 3.25
CA ALA A 47 18.12 6.56 3.45
C ALA A 47 19.38 7.37 3.80
N ASN A 48 20.11 6.95 4.83
CA ASN A 48 21.35 7.58 5.29
C ASN A 48 22.36 6.53 5.78
N GLY A 49 22.84 5.67 4.87
CA GLY A 49 23.89 4.70 5.24
C GLY A 49 23.41 3.52 6.09
N GLN A 50 22.10 3.30 6.21
CA GLN A 50 21.54 2.12 6.88
C GLN A 50 21.66 0.90 5.97
N GLU A 51 21.50 -0.30 6.52
CA GLU A 51 21.58 -1.54 5.77
C GLU A 51 20.37 -2.40 6.11
N VAL A 52 19.67 -2.91 5.10
CA VAL A 52 18.46 -3.72 5.31
C VAL A 52 18.69 -5.13 4.80
N GLU A 53 18.62 -6.09 5.70
CA GLU A 53 18.66 -7.51 5.37
C GLU A 53 17.33 -7.95 4.75
N GLY A 54 17.40 -8.70 3.65
CA GLY A 54 16.22 -9.30 3.02
C GLY A 54 15.32 -8.31 2.26
N LYS A 55 14.00 -8.53 2.30
CA LYS A 55 13.05 -7.85 1.38
C LYS A 55 12.40 -6.63 2.01
N SER A 56 12.25 -5.57 1.21
CA SER A 56 11.74 -4.28 1.67
C SER A 56 10.63 -3.72 0.78
N PHE A 57 9.60 -3.18 1.41
CA PHE A 57 8.52 -2.43 0.77
C PHE A 57 8.44 -1.00 1.29
N ILE A 58 8.35 -0.06 0.35
CA ILE A 58 8.17 1.37 0.61
C ILE A 58 6.97 1.84 -0.20
N GLY A 59 5.91 2.26 0.50
CA GLY A 59 4.67 2.74 -0.08
C GLY A 59 4.75 4.15 -0.66
N GLY A 60 5.71 4.95 -0.20
CA GLY A 60 5.97 6.31 -0.68
C GLY A 60 7.31 6.45 -1.39
N ASP A 61 7.90 7.64 -1.31
CA ASP A 61 9.16 7.98 -1.95
C ASP A 61 10.36 7.43 -1.17
N LEU A 62 11.35 6.93 -1.90
CA LEU A 62 12.66 6.59 -1.36
C LEU A 62 13.70 7.64 -1.82
N THR A 63 14.27 8.36 -0.86
CA THR A 63 15.26 9.42 -1.07
C THR A 63 16.53 9.17 -0.26
N GLY A 64 17.62 9.88 -0.54
CA GLY A 64 18.88 9.74 0.20
C GLY A 64 19.88 8.83 -0.52
N GLY A 65 20.79 8.20 0.23
CA GLY A 65 21.90 7.44 -0.37
C GLY A 65 22.65 6.55 0.61
N GLY A 66 23.47 5.66 0.04
CA GLY A 66 24.41 4.83 0.80
C GLY A 66 23.79 3.67 1.58
N THR A 67 22.52 3.33 1.32
CA THR A 67 21.86 2.16 1.92
C THR A 67 21.81 1.01 0.94
N ASN A 68 22.39 -0.13 1.31
CA ASN A 68 22.23 -1.37 0.57
C ASN A 68 20.96 -2.12 1.02
N TRP A 69 20.22 -2.63 0.03
CA TRP A 69 18.96 -3.33 0.24
C TRP A 69 19.10 -4.79 -0.12
N GLY A 70 18.61 -5.69 0.74
CA GLY A 70 18.69 -7.12 0.49
C GLY A 70 20.08 -7.69 0.62
N ILE A 71 20.89 -7.11 1.50
CA ILE A 71 22.09 -7.79 1.99
C ILE A 71 21.67 -9.05 2.77
N GLY A 72 22.58 -10.03 2.85
CA GLY A 72 22.34 -11.31 3.51
C GLY A 72 22.57 -12.52 2.60
N ASN A 73 22.52 -13.72 3.18
CA ASN A 73 22.62 -14.99 2.46
C ASN A 73 21.21 -15.42 1.99
N GLY A 74 21.07 -16.04 0.81
CA GLY A 74 19.78 -16.53 0.28
C GLY A 74 19.03 -17.54 1.15
N SER A 75 19.59 -17.97 2.28
CA SER A 75 18.94 -18.76 3.34
C SER A 75 18.29 -17.90 4.44
N GLN A 76 18.72 -16.65 4.63
CA GLN A 76 18.19 -15.71 5.63
C GLN A 76 17.12 -14.82 4.98
N GLY A 77 15.89 -14.85 5.50
CA GLY A 77 14.74 -14.16 4.88
C GLY A 77 14.06 -14.94 3.74
N ALA A 78 14.37 -16.23 3.59
CA ALA A 78 13.87 -17.12 2.54
C ALA A 78 12.41 -17.57 2.75
N ALA A 79 11.52 -16.68 3.18
CA ALA A 79 10.11 -16.91 2.91
C ALA A 79 9.95 -16.86 1.37
N VAL A 80 9.51 -17.97 0.77
CA VAL A 80 9.14 -17.98 -0.65
C VAL A 80 8.12 -16.87 -0.85
N SER A 81 8.46 -15.93 -1.73
CA SER A 81 7.78 -14.65 -1.80
C SER A 81 7.96 -14.05 -3.17
N ASP A 82 6.87 -13.56 -3.75
CA ASP A 82 6.85 -12.90 -5.05
C ASP A 82 7.35 -11.44 -4.99
N TRP A 83 7.60 -10.92 -3.78
CA TRP A 83 8.16 -9.59 -3.62
C TRP A 83 9.60 -9.53 -4.12
N ARG A 84 9.89 -8.47 -4.88
CA ARG A 84 11.25 -8.07 -5.22
C ARG A 84 12.01 -7.68 -3.95
N THR A 85 13.34 -7.79 -4.00
CA THR A 85 14.23 -7.40 -2.89
C THR A 85 13.95 -5.99 -2.36
N LEU A 86 13.74 -5.04 -3.26
CA LEU A 86 13.26 -3.71 -2.93
C LEU A 86 12.08 -3.37 -3.84
N THR A 87 10.98 -2.96 -3.22
CA THR A 87 9.80 -2.44 -3.92
C THR A 87 9.52 -1.03 -3.41
N VAL A 88 9.51 -0.05 -4.32
CA VAL A 88 9.18 1.35 -4.04
C VAL A 88 7.99 1.73 -4.91
N ASN A 89 6.91 2.20 -4.27
CA ASN A 89 5.68 2.57 -4.95
C ASN A 89 5.62 4.07 -5.31
N GLY A 90 6.48 4.89 -4.69
CA GLY A 90 6.73 6.29 -5.07
C GLY A 90 7.98 6.46 -5.94
N ASN A 91 8.56 7.67 -5.91
CA ASN A 91 9.80 7.98 -6.60
C ASN A 91 11.00 7.34 -5.89
N ASN A 92 11.91 6.75 -6.66
CA ASN A 92 13.18 6.26 -6.16
C ASN A 92 14.32 7.16 -6.65
N SER A 93 14.87 7.97 -5.74
CA SER A 93 16.06 8.81 -5.98
C SER A 93 17.25 8.36 -5.12
N ASN A 94 17.23 7.13 -4.62
CA ASN A 94 18.32 6.57 -3.82
C ASN A 94 19.56 6.36 -4.68
N SER A 95 20.71 6.83 -4.20
CA SER A 95 22.04 6.48 -4.70
C SER A 95 22.69 5.45 -3.77
N GLY A 96 22.12 4.24 -3.76
CA GLY A 96 22.61 3.07 -3.02
C GLY A 96 22.84 1.90 -3.97
#